data_AF-A0A0D6AZG9-F1
#
_entry.id   AF-A0A0D6AZG9-F1
#
_cell.length_a   1.000
_cell.length_b   1.000
_cell.length_c   1.000
_cell.angle_alpha   90.00
_cell.angle_beta   90.00
_cell.angle_gamma   90.00
#
_symmetry.space_group_name_H-M   'P 1'
#
loop_
_entity.id
_entity.type
_entity.pdbx_description
1 polymer ?
#
loop_
_entity_poly.entity_id
_entity_poly.type
_entity_poly.pdbx_seq_one_letter_code
_entity_poly.pdbx_strand_id
1 'polypeptide(L)'
;MVADGLLAPQDGLGDITPHFSRESVERLLNGLLRAATSVPATEIPTASCDLQTAARKLVCGAGELVRLILSRRLETVHVDAARRGYAGLRVDVEEAWPHLDGVGVEGFTREALAKRLALTYAAIQVLVDRQDLIAVKSRSVHSRKAALVIPAEAVDDFLKIYMPMRELSDLFGVRANTMAAILKEVGLEPLDLGADAAGRLHLRSEIRQGWPEILRETDFRLALQGKTLPAGISSCPDENV
;
A
#
# COMPACT_ATOMS: atom_id res chain seq x y z
N MET A 1 13.40 -0.72 15.77
CA MET A 1 13.33 -0.15 17.15
C MET A 1 13.13 1.36 17.08
N VAL A 2 14.06 2.13 16.51
CA VAL A 2 13.92 3.60 16.38
C VAL A 2 12.94 3.99 15.27
N ALA A 3 13.13 3.43 14.06
CA ALA A 3 12.21 3.63 12.93
C ALA A 3 10.78 3.18 13.25
N ASP A 4 10.63 2.22 14.18
CA ASP A 4 9.35 1.73 14.67
C ASP A 4 8.84 2.52 15.88
N GLY A 5 9.45 3.66 16.26
CA GLY A 5 9.02 4.50 17.38
C GLY A 5 9.09 3.87 18.78
N LEU A 6 9.77 2.74 18.94
CA LEU A 6 9.89 2.03 20.21
C LEU A 6 10.97 2.63 21.12
N LEU A 7 11.93 3.32 20.52
CA LEU A 7 12.94 4.13 21.21
C LEU A 7 13.07 5.46 20.46
N ALA A 8 12.99 6.57 21.20
CA ALA A 8 13.27 7.89 20.67
C ALA A 8 14.72 8.27 21.00
N PRO A 9 15.50 8.77 20.04
CA PRO A 9 16.80 9.35 20.33
C PRO A 9 16.63 10.60 21.20
N GLN A 10 17.63 10.89 22.03
CA GLN A 10 17.72 12.14 22.77
C GLN A 10 18.25 13.22 21.84
N ASP A 11 17.52 14.34 21.79
CA ASP A 11 17.95 15.52 21.04
C ASP A 11 19.17 16.18 21.68
N GLY A 12 20.06 16.74 20.85
CA GLY A 12 21.15 17.61 21.31
C GLY A 12 22.49 16.96 21.66
N LEU A 13 22.68 15.67 21.38
CA LEU A 13 23.95 14.94 21.61
C LEU A 13 24.67 14.57 20.30
N GLY A 14 24.84 15.56 19.40
CA GLY A 14 25.67 15.45 18.18
C GLY A 14 25.08 14.58 17.05
N ASP A 15 25.48 14.90 15.81
CA ASP A 15 24.84 14.40 14.58
C ASP A 15 25.22 12.97 14.15
N ILE A 16 26.14 12.30 14.86
CA ILE A 16 26.82 11.10 14.31
C ILE A 16 26.33 9.79 14.95
N THR A 17 25.82 9.80 16.18
CA THR A 17 25.31 8.57 16.81
C THR A 17 24.08 8.87 17.67
N PRO A 18 22.93 8.23 17.40
CA PRO A 18 21.74 8.45 18.21
C PRO A 18 21.96 7.94 19.63
N HIS A 19 21.87 8.86 20.59
CA HIS A 19 21.92 8.55 22.02
C HIS A 19 20.51 8.24 22.53
N PHE A 20 20.36 7.21 23.34
CA PHE A 20 19.06 6.83 23.93
C PHE A 20 19.12 7.01 25.44
N SER A 21 18.02 7.48 26.03
CA SER A 21 17.95 7.54 27.49
C SER A 21 17.99 6.13 28.06
N ARG A 22 18.84 5.95 29.07
CA ARG A 22 18.94 4.68 29.81
C ARG A 22 17.58 4.22 30.31
N GLU A 23 16.78 5.15 30.85
CA GLU A 23 15.45 4.87 31.36
C GLU A 23 14.50 4.31 30.28
N SER A 24 14.51 4.87 29.06
CA SER A 24 13.67 4.37 27.97
C SER A 24 14.10 2.98 27.51
N VAL A 25 15.41 2.71 27.44
CA VAL A 25 15.93 1.38 27.11
C VAL A 25 15.56 0.37 28.19
N GLU A 26 15.73 0.71 29.47
CA GLU A 26 15.36 -0.15 30.60
C GLU A 26 13.84 -0.40 30.65
N ARG A 27 13.02 0.62 30.39
CA ARG A 27 11.54 0.48 30.35
C ARG A 27 11.11 -0.49 29.26
N LEU A 28 11.69 -0.37 28.06
CA LEU A 28 11.42 -1.27 26.95
C LEU A 28 11.84 -2.70 27.28
N LEU A 29 13.07 -2.90 27.77
CA LEU A 29 13.59 -4.22 28.12
C LEU A 29 12.76 -4.88 29.23
N ASN A 30 12.43 -4.13 30.28
CA ASN A 30 11.60 -4.64 31.37
C ASN A 30 10.18 -4.95 30.90
N GLY A 31 9.62 -4.18 29.95
CA GLY A 31 8.35 -4.49 29.31
C GLY A 31 8.38 -5.85 28.60
N LEU A 32 9.41 -6.07 27.79
CA LEU A 32 9.62 -7.33 27.08
C LEU A 32 9.80 -8.52 28.03
N LEU A 33 10.66 -8.38 29.03
CA LEU A 33 10.93 -9.45 29.99
C LEU A 33 9.71 -9.80 30.84
N ARG A 34 8.86 -8.81 31.18
CA ARG A 34 7.58 -9.07 31.89
C ARG A 34 6.53 -9.76 31.03
N ALA A 35 6.62 -9.64 29.70
CA ALA A 35 5.75 -10.33 28.77
C ALA A 35 6.24 -11.76 28.46
N ALA A 36 7.42 -12.15 28.94
CA ALA A 36 8.03 -13.45 28.68
C ALA A 36 8.02 -14.34 29.92
N THR A 37 7.86 -15.64 29.71
CA THR A 37 7.99 -16.67 30.74
C THR A 37 9.44 -17.12 30.83
N SER A 38 10.07 -16.95 32.00
CA SER A 38 11.44 -17.40 32.23
C SER A 38 11.50 -18.90 32.42
N VAL A 39 12.25 -19.60 31.56
CA VAL A 39 12.40 -21.05 31.59
C VAL A 39 13.87 -21.46 31.39
N PRO A 40 14.30 -22.61 31.91
CA PRO A 40 15.58 -23.22 31.55
C PRO A 40 15.66 -23.49 30.05
N ALA A 41 16.87 -23.40 29.47
CA ALA A 41 17.08 -23.64 28.04
C ALA A 41 16.58 -25.03 27.57
N THR A 42 16.56 -26.02 28.45
CA THR A 42 16.07 -27.38 28.18
C THR A 42 14.54 -27.47 28.05
N GLU A 43 13.82 -26.49 28.57
CA GLU A 43 12.35 -26.43 28.56
C GLU A 43 11.81 -25.50 27.47
N ILE A 44 12.68 -24.79 26.75
CA ILE A 44 12.28 -23.95 25.62
C ILE A 44 11.86 -24.87 24.46
N PRO A 45 10.65 -24.71 23.91
CA PRO A 45 10.22 -25.51 22.77
C PRO A 45 11.19 -25.39 21.59
N THR A 46 11.49 -26.51 20.93
CA THR A 46 12.39 -26.55 19.76
C THR A 46 11.92 -25.67 18.60
N ALA A 47 10.61 -25.41 18.52
CA ALA A 47 10.01 -24.52 17.52
C ALA A 47 10.33 -23.03 17.77
N SER A 48 10.63 -22.65 19.02
CA SER A 48 10.94 -21.27 19.38
C SER A 48 12.35 -20.88 18.94
N CYS A 49 12.51 -19.65 18.46
CA CYS A 49 13.81 -19.12 18.06
C CYS A 49 14.02 -17.68 18.55
N ASP A 50 15.26 -17.19 18.46
CA ASP A 50 15.57 -15.82 18.86
C ASP A 50 14.87 -14.79 17.95
N LEU A 51 14.70 -13.56 18.45
CA LEU A 51 13.97 -12.52 17.74
C LEU A 51 14.58 -12.13 16.38
N GLN A 52 15.90 -12.23 16.21
CA GLN A 52 16.51 -11.91 14.92
C GLN A 52 16.22 -13.00 13.89
N THR A 53 16.33 -14.27 14.31
CA THR A 53 15.97 -15.43 13.49
C THR A 53 14.49 -15.42 13.13
N ALA A 54 13.61 -15.17 14.11
CA ALA A 54 12.18 -15.03 13.90
C ALA A 54 11.87 -13.91 12.91
N ALA A 55 12.49 -12.74 13.07
CA ALA A 55 12.28 -11.59 12.19
C ALA A 55 12.59 -11.92 10.72
N ARG A 56 13.71 -12.62 10.48
CA ARG A 56 14.11 -13.09 9.14
C ARG A 56 13.12 -14.11 8.57
N LYS A 57 12.71 -15.11 9.37
CA LYS A 57 11.74 -16.14 8.94
C LYS A 57 10.37 -15.56 8.61
N LEU A 58 9.98 -14.49 9.28
CA LEU A 58 8.68 -13.81 9.14
C LEU A 58 8.70 -12.63 8.15
N VAL A 59 9.87 -12.30 7.59
CA VAL A 59 10.08 -11.15 6.69
C VAL A 59 9.56 -9.84 7.32
N CYS A 60 9.87 -9.67 8.61
CA CYS A 60 9.38 -8.60 9.46
C CYS A 60 10.52 -7.82 10.10
N GLY A 61 10.24 -6.60 10.53
CA GLY A 61 11.16 -5.83 11.37
C GLY A 61 11.16 -6.35 12.81
N ALA A 62 12.30 -6.24 13.50
CA ALA A 62 12.36 -6.57 14.93
C ALA A 62 11.38 -5.75 15.78
N GLY A 63 11.05 -4.52 15.34
CA GLY A 63 10.05 -3.69 16.02
C GLY A 63 8.63 -4.26 15.93
N GLU A 64 8.25 -4.90 14.83
CA GLU A 64 6.94 -5.56 14.70
C GLU A 64 6.80 -6.69 15.73
N LEU A 65 7.82 -7.55 15.84
CA LEU A 65 7.84 -8.60 16.86
C LEU A 65 7.79 -8.06 18.28
N VAL A 66 8.58 -7.02 18.57
CA VAL A 66 8.55 -6.38 19.88
C VAL A 66 7.16 -5.81 20.20
N ARG A 67 6.48 -5.21 19.21
CA ARG A 67 5.10 -4.74 19.39
C ARG A 67 4.14 -5.89 19.69
N LEU A 68 4.27 -7.02 19.00
CA LEU A 68 3.45 -8.22 19.29
C LEU A 68 3.66 -8.73 20.72
N ILE A 69 4.90 -8.77 21.19
CA ILE A 69 5.24 -9.18 22.55
C ILE A 69 4.66 -8.19 23.58
N LEU A 70 4.93 -6.89 23.40
CA LEU A 70 4.47 -5.85 24.33
C LEU A 70 2.95 -5.72 24.37
N SER A 71 2.28 -5.97 23.25
CA SER A 71 0.80 -5.99 23.16
C SER A 71 0.18 -7.32 23.61
N ARG A 72 1.00 -8.28 24.08
CA ARG A 72 0.56 -9.60 24.55
C ARG A 72 -0.29 -10.37 23.54
N ARG A 73 0.04 -10.22 22.25
CA ARG A 73 -0.58 -11.00 21.17
C ARG A 73 0.05 -12.37 20.96
N LEU A 74 1.15 -12.65 21.65
CA LEU A 74 1.82 -13.95 21.65
C LEU A 74 1.66 -14.55 23.04
N GLU A 75 1.17 -15.79 23.10
CA GLU A 75 1.07 -16.62 24.30
C GLU A 75 2.42 -17.24 24.63
N THR A 76 3.21 -17.67 23.63
CA THR A 76 4.46 -18.41 23.82
C THR A 76 5.70 -17.54 23.65
N VAL A 77 5.88 -16.59 24.57
CA VAL A 77 7.13 -15.83 24.69
C VAL A 77 7.94 -16.36 25.85
N HIS A 78 9.16 -16.83 25.57
CA HIS A 78 10.06 -17.35 26.59
C HIS A 78 11.31 -16.47 26.73
N VAL A 79 11.90 -16.47 27.92
CA VAL A 79 13.26 -15.96 28.13
C VAL A 79 14.14 -17.08 28.65
N ASP A 80 15.22 -17.34 27.92
CA ASP A 80 16.27 -18.28 28.32
C ASP A 80 16.99 -17.75 29.56
N ALA A 81 16.81 -18.44 30.70
CA ALA A 81 17.40 -18.03 31.97
C ALA A 81 18.95 -17.96 31.94
N ALA A 82 19.61 -18.67 31.03
CA ALA A 82 21.06 -18.63 30.87
C ALA A 82 21.55 -17.40 30.08
N ARG A 83 20.65 -16.69 29.39
CA ARG A 83 20.97 -15.53 28.56
C ARG A 83 20.31 -14.27 29.10
N ARG A 84 21.08 -13.19 29.19
CA ARG A 84 20.58 -11.92 29.74
C ARG A 84 19.90 -11.06 28.68
N GLY A 85 18.79 -10.46 29.09
CA GLY A 85 18.11 -9.39 28.36
C GLY A 85 17.53 -9.83 27.01
N TYR A 86 17.53 -8.89 26.05
CA TYR A 86 16.89 -9.05 24.74
C TYR A 86 17.33 -10.31 23.97
N ALA A 87 18.61 -10.71 24.09
CA ALA A 87 19.16 -11.88 23.40
C ALA A 87 18.64 -13.24 23.97
N GLY A 88 18.05 -13.23 25.17
CA GLY A 88 17.42 -14.39 25.78
C GLY A 88 15.99 -14.66 25.29
N LEU A 89 15.35 -13.68 24.65
CA LEU A 89 13.95 -13.81 24.21
C LEU A 89 13.81 -14.84 23.09
N ARG A 90 12.76 -15.65 23.19
CA ARG A 90 12.38 -16.68 22.22
C ARG A 90 10.90 -16.58 21.92
N VAL A 91 10.56 -16.74 20.64
CA VAL A 91 9.18 -16.69 20.14
C VAL A 91 8.95 -17.83 19.15
N ASP A 92 7.72 -18.30 19.08
CA ASP A 92 7.28 -19.21 18.02
C ASP A 92 6.92 -18.41 16.75
N VAL A 93 7.46 -18.86 15.62
CA VAL A 93 7.24 -18.24 14.31
C VAL A 93 5.84 -18.51 13.79
N GLU A 94 5.29 -19.70 14.03
CA GLU A 94 3.97 -20.08 13.54
C GLU A 94 2.88 -19.35 14.33
N GLU A 95 3.09 -19.14 15.62
CA GLU A 95 2.22 -18.30 16.46
C GLU A 95 2.28 -16.82 16.03
N ALA A 96 3.48 -16.28 15.81
CA ALA A 96 3.62 -14.87 15.47
C ALA A 96 3.08 -14.53 14.07
N TRP A 97 3.12 -15.48 13.13
CA TRP A 97 2.72 -15.27 11.74
C TRP A 97 1.32 -14.65 11.55
N PRO A 98 0.22 -15.22 12.07
CA PRO A 98 -1.13 -14.68 11.87
C PRO A 98 -1.35 -13.30 12.49
N HIS A 99 -0.48 -12.86 13.41
CA HIS A 99 -0.60 -11.57 14.07
C HIS A 99 0.14 -10.42 13.38
N LEU A 100 0.91 -10.72 12.32
CA LEU A 100 1.63 -9.72 11.56
C LEU A 100 0.71 -8.98 10.60
N ASP A 101 0.90 -7.67 10.51
CA ASP A 101 0.16 -6.84 9.58
C ASP A 101 0.47 -7.23 8.12
N GLY A 102 -0.57 -7.20 7.28
CA GLY A 102 -0.46 -7.45 5.85
C GLY A 102 -0.44 -8.92 5.44
N VAL A 103 -0.56 -9.86 6.37
CA VAL A 103 -0.65 -11.29 6.02
C VAL A 103 -1.92 -11.57 5.22
N GLY A 104 -1.74 -12.14 4.03
CA GLY A 104 -2.85 -12.51 3.16
C GLY A 104 -3.60 -11.36 2.50
N VAL A 105 -3.09 -10.12 2.59
CA VAL A 105 -3.71 -9.00 1.88
C VAL A 105 -3.57 -9.21 0.38
N GLU A 106 -4.70 -9.36 -0.30
CA GLU A 106 -4.76 -9.44 -1.75
C GLU A 106 -4.78 -8.05 -2.38
N GLY A 107 -4.31 -7.96 -3.63
CA GLY A 107 -4.29 -6.70 -4.35
C GLY A 107 -3.52 -6.78 -5.65
N PHE A 108 -3.43 -5.64 -6.32
CA PHE A 108 -2.70 -5.49 -7.56
C PHE A 108 -1.23 -5.17 -7.29
N THR A 109 -0.32 -5.83 -7.99
CA THR A 109 1.04 -5.26 -8.13
C THR A 109 0.96 -3.99 -8.96
N ARG A 110 1.98 -3.12 -8.86
CA ARG A 110 2.04 -1.90 -9.66
C ARG A 110 2.01 -2.19 -11.16
N GLU A 111 2.70 -3.23 -11.61
CA GLU A 111 2.70 -3.67 -13.01
C GLU A 111 1.33 -4.17 -13.46
N ALA A 112 0.64 -4.96 -12.61
CA ALA A 112 -0.70 -5.45 -12.91
C ALA A 112 -1.69 -4.29 -12.99
N LEU A 113 -1.61 -3.33 -12.07
CA LEU A 113 -2.48 -2.16 -12.07
C LEU A 113 -2.20 -1.23 -13.26
N ALA A 114 -0.93 -1.00 -13.58
CA ALA A 114 -0.51 -0.21 -14.73
C ALA A 114 -1.14 -0.75 -16.03
N LYS A 115 -1.06 -2.08 -16.25
CA LYS A 115 -1.72 -2.74 -17.38
C LYS A 115 -3.24 -2.60 -17.31
N ARG A 116 -3.84 -2.79 -16.13
CA ARG A 116 -5.28 -2.67 -15.94
C ARG A 116 -5.79 -1.26 -16.25
N LEU A 117 -5.07 -0.21 -15.90
CA LEU A 117 -5.50 1.18 -16.10
C LEU A 117 -4.96 1.82 -17.38
N ALA A 118 -4.19 1.07 -18.18
CA ALA A 118 -3.45 1.59 -19.32
C ALA A 118 -2.54 2.78 -18.97
N LEU A 119 -1.88 2.69 -17.81
CA LEU A 119 -0.89 3.65 -17.31
C LEU A 119 0.51 3.01 -17.34
N THR A 120 1.56 3.81 -17.24
CA THR A 120 2.92 3.27 -17.03
C THR A 120 3.18 2.89 -15.58
N TYR A 121 4.21 2.09 -15.34
CA TYR A 121 4.68 1.82 -13.98
C TYR A 121 5.06 3.12 -13.24
N ALA A 122 5.72 4.05 -13.93
CA ALA A 122 6.10 5.35 -13.39
C ALA A 122 4.87 6.17 -12.97
N ALA A 123 3.80 6.15 -13.76
CA ALA A 123 2.53 6.79 -13.39
C ALA A 123 1.93 6.20 -12.11
N ILE A 124 1.90 4.87 -11.97
CA ILE A 124 1.43 4.22 -10.74
C ILE A 124 2.34 4.57 -9.55
N GLN A 125 3.65 4.62 -9.76
CA GLN A 125 4.60 5.01 -8.71
C GLN A 125 4.33 6.44 -8.22
N VAL A 126 4.14 7.40 -9.13
CA VAL A 126 3.81 8.79 -8.80
C VAL A 126 2.50 8.88 -8.00
N LEU A 127 1.47 8.12 -8.39
CA LEU A 127 0.20 8.09 -7.66
C LEU A 127 0.35 7.52 -6.24
N VAL A 128 1.19 6.51 -6.07
CA VAL A 128 1.50 5.96 -4.74
C VAL A 128 2.29 6.96 -3.89
N ASP A 129 3.28 7.63 -4.47
CA ASP A 129 4.12 8.61 -3.77
C ASP A 129 3.31 9.87 -3.36
N ARG A 130 2.34 10.27 -4.19
CA ARG A 130 1.38 11.34 -3.89
C ARG A 130 0.25 10.92 -2.95
N GLN A 131 0.17 9.64 -2.59
CA GLN A 131 -0.92 9.05 -1.80
C GLN A 131 -2.31 9.11 -2.47
N ASP A 132 -2.37 9.32 -3.78
CA ASP A 132 -3.59 9.15 -4.57
C ASP A 132 -3.97 7.65 -4.65
N LEU A 133 -2.99 6.74 -4.59
CA LEU A 133 -3.17 5.29 -4.46
C LEU A 133 -2.48 4.76 -3.20
N ILE A 134 -3.22 4.07 -2.35
CA ILE A 134 -2.64 3.47 -1.13
C ILE A 134 -2.07 2.09 -1.47
N ALA A 135 -0.75 1.97 -1.33
CA ALA A 135 -0.05 0.68 -1.37
C ALA A 135 0.22 0.18 0.05
N VAL A 136 0.00 -1.11 0.27
CA VAL A 136 0.24 -1.78 1.56
C VAL A 136 1.23 -2.92 1.36
N LYS A 137 1.98 -3.22 2.43
CA LYS A 137 2.83 -4.41 2.46
C LYS A 137 1.94 -5.64 2.60
N SER A 138 1.89 -6.47 1.58
CA SER A 138 1.27 -7.80 1.64
C SER A 138 2.33 -8.85 1.89
N ARG A 139 1.98 -9.86 2.70
CA ARG A 139 2.80 -11.04 2.94
C ARG A 139 2.05 -12.27 2.48
N SER A 140 2.68 -13.03 1.60
CA SER A 140 2.12 -14.25 1.05
C SER A 140 1.93 -15.30 2.14
N VAL A 141 0.71 -15.83 2.29
CA VAL A 141 0.39 -16.93 3.22
C VAL A 141 1.24 -18.18 2.94
N HIS A 142 1.54 -18.43 1.67
CA HIS A 142 2.27 -19.62 1.23
C HIS A 142 3.79 -19.46 1.28
N SER A 143 4.31 -18.36 0.74
CA SER A 143 5.77 -18.17 0.58
C SER A 143 6.42 -17.30 1.65
N ARG A 144 5.60 -16.63 2.49
CA ARG A 144 6.00 -15.61 3.48
C ARG A 144 6.75 -14.40 2.93
N LYS A 145 6.95 -14.32 1.60
CA LYS A 145 7.56 -13.17 0.93
C LYS A 145 6.65 -11.95 1.07
N ALA A 146 7.29 -10.81 1.28
CA ALA A 146 6.61 -9.52 1.31
C ALA A 146 6.69 -8.83 -0.05
N ALA A 147 5.59 -8.23 -0.47
CA ALA A 147 5.51 -7.37 -1.64
C ALA A 147 4.63 -6.15 -1.33
N LEU A 148 4.80 -5.07 -2.08
CA LEU A 148 3.84 -3.98 -2.05
C LEU A 148 2.70 -4.30 -3.02
N VAL A 149 1.47 -4.22 -2.53
CA VAL A 149 0.26 -4.40 -3.32
C VAL A 149 -0.66 -3.21 -3.10
N ILE A 150 -1.50 -2.94 -4.09
CA ILE A 150 -2.54 -1.92 -4.02
C ILE A 150 -3.86 -2.67 -3.84
N PRO A 151 -4.51 -2.59 -2.66
CA PRO A 151 -5.76 -3.30 -2.39
C PRO A 151 -6.85 -2.96 -3.42
N ALA A 152 -7.75 -3.91 -3.69
CA ALA A 152 -8.84 -3.68 -4.65
C ALA A 152 -9.74 -2.51 -4.23
N GLU A 153 -10.07 -2.40 -2.94
CA GLU A 153 -10.83 -1.28 -2.37
C GLU A 153 -10.16 0.08 -2.64
N ALA A 154 -8.84 0.17 -2.52
CA ALA A 154 -8.10 1.41 -2.80
C ALA A 154 -8.15 1.77 -4.29
N VAL A 155 -8.17 0.77 -5.18
CA VAL A 155 -8.36 0.99 -6.62
C VAL A 155 -9.79 1.48 -6.89
N ASP A 156 -10.79 0.89 -6.25
CA ASP A 156 -12.19 1.27 -6.45
C ASP A 156 -12.44 2.70 -5.95
N ASP A 157 -11.89 3.07 -4.78
CA ASP A 157 -11.97 4.43 -4.25
C ASP A 157 -11.24 5.44 -5.15
N PHE A 158 -10.05 5.08 -5.64
CA PHE A 158 -9.34 5.88 -6.63
C PHE A 158 -10.17 6.09 -7.91
N LEU A 159 -10.80 5.02 -8.40
CA LEU A 159 -11.64 5.07 -9.58
C LEU A 159 -12.95 5.81 -9.34
N LYS A 160 -13.39 6.12 -8.12
CA LYS A 160 -14.51 7.05 -7.89
C LYS A 160 -14.11 8.51 -8.12
N ILE A 161 -12.84 8.82 -7.99
CA ILE A 161 -12.30 10.19 -8.12
C ILE A 161 -11.78 10.43 -9.53
N TYR A 162 -11.07 9.45 -10.09
CA TYR A 162 -10.39 9.58 -11.37
C TYR A 162 -10.99 8.65 -12.43
N MET A 163 -10.93 9.10 -13.68
CA MET A 163 -11.34 8.34 -14.85
C MET A 163 -10.14 8.15 -15.79
N PRO A 164 -9.69 6.90 -16.01
CA PRO A 164 -8.67 6.61 -17.00
C PRO A 164 -9.15 6.87 -18.43
N MET A 165 -8.26 7.34 -19.29
CA MET A 165 -8.53 7.55 -20.72
C MET A 165 -9.08 6.31 -21.42
N ARG A 166 -8.67 5.10 -21.00
CA ARG A 166 -9.21 3.86 -21.56
C ARG A 166 -10.71 3.71 -21.25
N GLU A 167 -11.11 4.03 -20.03
CA GLU A 167 -12.52 4.01 -19.65
C GLU A 167 -13.33 5.02 -20.48
N LEU A 168 -12.82 6.24 -20.64
CA LEU A 168 -13.44 7.26 -21.51
C LEU A 168 -13.53 6.80 -22.97
N SER A 169 -12.46 6.24 -23.52
CA SER A 169 -12.44 5.80 -24.91
C SER A 169 -13.41 4.65 -25.16
N ASP A 170 -13.47 3.70 -24.23
CA ASP A 170 -14.38 2.55 -24.30
C ASP A 170 -15.83 3.01 -24.17
N LEU A 171 -16.10 3.92 -23.23
CA LEU A 171 -17.43 4.48 -23.00
C LEU A 171 -17.97 5.13 -24.27
N PHE A 172 -17.21 6.01 -24.91
CA PHE A 172 -17.65 6.74 -26.12
C PHE A 172 -17.44 5.96 -27.43
N GLY A 173 -16.85 4.77 -27.39
CA GLY A 173 -16.59 3.95 -28.58
C GLY A 173 -15.60 4.58 -29.57
N VAL A 174 -14.68 5.42 -29.09
CA VAL A 174 -13.65 6.09 -29.92
C VAL A 174 -12.26 5.66 -29.52
N ARG A 175 -11.26 5.91 -30.39
CA ARG A 175 -9.86 5.66 -30.03
C ARG A 175 -9.37 6.66 -28.98
N ALA A 176 -8.47 6.24 -28.10
CA ALA A 176 -7.90 7.08 -27.04
C ALA A 176 -7.29 8.41 -27.54
N ASN A 177 -6.64 8.42 -28.72
CA ASN A 177 -6.13 9.66 -29.32
C ASN A 177 -7.23 10.62 -29.76
N THR A 178 -8.34 10.07 -30.29
CA THR A 178 -9.52 10.88 -30.65
C THR A 178 -10.16 11.46 -29.40
N MET A 179 -10.35 10.65 -28.36
CA MET A 179 -10.90 11.09 -27.07
C MET A 179 -10.04 12.19 -26.44
N ALA A 180 -8.72 12.02 -26.41
CA ALA A 180 -7.85 13.05 -25.86
C ALA A 180 -7.91 14.37 -26.65
N ALA A 181 -8.06 14.31 -27.97
CA ALA A 181 -8.24 15.52 -28.77
C ALA A 181 -9.64 16.15 -28.59
N ILE A 182 -10.66 15.37 -28.20
CA ILE A 182 -11.98 15.88 -27.79
C ILE A 182 -11.84 16.60 -26.44
N LEU A 183 -11.27 15.93 -25.44
CA LEU A 183 -11.08 16.49 -24.09
C LEU A 183 -10.27 17.78 -24.12
N LYS A 184 -9.21 17.84 -24.94
CA LYS A 184 -8.43 19.06 -25.13
C LYS A 184 -9.26 20.20 -25.75
N GLU A 185 -10.10 19.91 -26.73
CA GLU A 185 -10.95 20.92 -27.39
C GLU A 185 -11.96 21.52 -26.40
N VAL A 186 -12.49 20.70 -25.49
CA VAL A 186 -13.40 21.15 -24.44
C VAL A 186 -12.68 21.73 -23.21
N GLY A 187 -11.34 21.88 -23.27
CA GLY A 187 -10.54 22.47 -22.20
C GLY A 187 -10.32 21.60 -20.96
N LEU A 188 -10.50 20.28 -21.09
CA LEU A 188 -10.30 19.30 -20.02
C LEU A 188 -8.91 18.67 -20.12
N GLU A 189 -8.00 19.15 -19.28
CA GLU A 189 -6.63 18.65 -19.20
C GLU A 189 -6.54 17.38 -18.33
N PRO A 190 -5.60 16.47 -18.61
CA PRO A 190 -5.32 15.34 -17.75
C PRO A 190 -4.57 15.76 -16.49
N LEU A 191 -4.67 14.95 -15.44
CA LEU A 191 -3.83 15.04 -14.25
C LEU A 191 -2.35 15.01 -14.65
N ASP A 192 -1.59 15.98 -14.14
CA ASP A 192 -0.14 16.00 -14.32
C ASP A 192 0.52 14.92 -13.46
N LEU A 193 1.15 13.96 -14.13
CA LEU A 193 1.89 12.85 -13.54
C LEU A 193 3.41 13.00 -13.73
N GLY A 194 3.87 14.10 -14.32
CA GLY A 194 5.27 14.32 -14.70
C GLY A 194 5.65 13.70 -16.05
N ALA A 195 6.80 14.12 -16.58
CA ALA A 195 7.24 13.81 -17.94
C ALA A 195 7.52 12.32 -18.22
N ASP A 196 7.94 11.57 -17.20
CA ASP A 196 8.28 10.13 -17.34
C ASP A 196 7.06 9.21 -17.14
N ALA A 197 5.94 9.75 -16.66
CA ALA A 197 4.69 9.04 -16.52
C ALA A 197 3.87 9.18 -17.81
N ALA A 198 3.39 8.06 -18.34
CA ALA A 198 2.48 8.08 -19.49
C ALA A 198 1.16 7.40 -19.13
N GLY A 199 0.13 7.78 -19.88
CA GLY A 199 -1.26 7.56 -19.53
C GLY A 199 -1.94 8.87 -19.18
N ARG A 200 -3.27 8.89 -19.25
CA ARG A 200 -4.08 10.09 -19.00
C ARG A 200 -5.19 9.72 -18.02
N LEU A 201 -5.26 10.47 -16.93
CA LEU A 201 -6.28 10.40 -15.91
C LEU A 201 -6.97 11.76 -15.87
N HIS A 202 -8.30 11.77 -15.73
CA HIS A 202 -9.06 13.00 -15.56
C HIS A 202 -9.87 12.90 -14.28
N LEU A 203 -10.13 14.03 -13.61
CA LEU A 203 -11.04 14.05 -12.48
C LEU A 203 -12.46 13.76 -12.97
N ARG A 204 -13.15 12.82 -12.33
CA ARG A 204 -14.54 12.50 -12.66
C ARG A 204 -15.44 13.71 -12.53
N SER A 205 -15.20 14.57 -11.53
CA SER A 205 -15.97 15.80 -11.34
C SER A 205 -15.88 16.73 -12.55
N GLU A 206 -14.70 16.85 -13.16
CA GLU A 206 -14.50 17.70 -14.34
C GLU A 206 -15.13 17.08 -15.59
N ILE A 207 -14.99 15.77 -15.77
CA ILE A 207 -15.67 15.02 -16.84
C ILE A 207 -17.19 15.17 -16.73
N ARG A 208 -17.74 15.07 -15.51
CA ARG A 208 -19.18 15.27 -15.26
C ARG A 208 -19.63 16.67 -15.62
N GLN A 209 -18.87 17.69 -15.20
CA GLN A 209 -19.20 19.08 -15.49
C GLN A 209 -19.17 19.40 -16.98
N GLY A 210 -18.17 18.87 -17.71
CA GLY A 210 -18.05 19.05 -19.16
C GLY A 210 -18.80 18.03 -20.00
N TRP A 211 -19.64 17.17 -19.39
CA TRP A 211 -20.30 16.06 -20.08
C TRP A 211 -21.11 16.49 -21.33
N PRO A 212 -21.92 17.57 -21.28
CA PRO A 212 -22.68 18.02 -22.45
C PRO A 212 -21.79 18.45 -23.62
N GLU A 213 -20.65 19.08 -23.34
CA GLU A 213 -19.67 19.53 -24.33
C GLU A 213 -18.92 18.34 -24.93
N ILE A 214 -18.50 17.38 -24.09
CA ILE A 214 -17.86 16.14 -24.55
C ILE A 214 -18.79 15.38 -25.50
N LEU A 215 -20.09 15.25 -25.15
CA LEU A 215 -21.07 14.58 -26.01
C LEU A 215 -21.20 15.27 -27.36
N ARG A 216 -21.40 16.60 -27.36
CA ARG A 216 -21.54 17.40 -28.60
C ARG A 216 -20.33 17.25 -29.51
N GLU A 217 -19.13 17.38 -28.95
CA GLU A 217 -17.89 17.29 -29.73
C GLU A 217 -17.63 15.85 -30.22
N THR A 218 -17.95 14.84 -29.40
CA THR A 218 -17.81 13.44 -29.82
C THR A 218 -18.78 13.09 -30.95
N ASP A 219 -20.05 13.50 -30.83
CA ASP A 219 -21.07 13.28 -31.87
C ASP A 219 -20.66 13.97 -33.18
N PHE A 220 -20.21 15.22 -33.11
CA PHE A 220 -19.69 15.95 -34.27
C PHE A 220 -18.56 15.19 -34.96
N ARG A 221 -17.56 14.70 -34.21
CA ARG A 221 -16.43 13.94 -34.80
C ARG A 221 -16.83 12.59 -35.36
N LEU A 222 -17.78 11.90 -34.74
CA LEU A 222 -18.31 10.64 -35.26
C LEU A 222 -19.10 10.86 -36.55
N ALA A 223 -19.91 11.92 -36.60
CA ALA A 223 -20.67 12.29 -37.79
C ALA A 223 -19.76 12.58 -39.00
N LEU A 224 -18.61 13.25 -38.79
CA LEU A 224 -17.59 13.44 -39.84
C LEU A 224 -17.02 12.13 -40.41
N GLN A 225 -17.14 11.03 -39.66
CA GLN A 225 -16.71 9.68 -40.07
C GLN A 225 -17.87 8.79 -40.55
N GLY A 226 -19.09 9.32 -40.66
CA GLY A 226 -20.29 8.54 -40.97
C GLY A 226 -20.69 7.56 -39.86
N LYS A 227 -20.33 7.87 -38.61
CA LYS A 227 -20.65 7.08 -37.42
C LYS A 227 -21.55 7.88 -36.49
N THR A 228 -22.16 7.19 -35.53
CA THR A 228 -22.96 7.78 -34.46
C THR A 228 -22.40 7.36 -33.11
N LEU A 229 -22.75 8.11 -32.06
CA LEU A 229 -22.48 7.69 -30.68
C LEU A 229 -23.06 6.28 -30.40
N PRO A 230 -22.38 5.47 -29.57
CA PRO A 230 -22.96 4.23 -29.07
C PRO A 230 -24.33 4.45 -28.40
N ALA A 231 -25.24 3.50 -28.59
CA ALA A 231 -26.56 3.55 -27.97
C ALA A 231 -26.46 3.61 -26.44
N GLY A 232 -27.27 4.49 -25.81
CA GLY A 232 -27.35 4.64 -24.36
C GLY A 232 -26.46 5.76 -23.77
N ILE A 233 -25.58 6.38 -24.56
CA ILE A 233 -24.76 7.51 -24.10
C ILE A 233 -25.51 8.83 -24.32
N SER A 234 -26.55 9.07 -23.51
CA SER A 234 -27.30 10.33 -23.50
C SER A 234 -27.21 11.08 -22.17
N SER A 235 -26.78 10.39 -21.11
CA SER A 235 -26.62 10.90 -19.75
C SER A 235 -25.25 10.51 -19.20
N CYS A 236 -24.79 11.20 -18.17
CA CYS A 236 -23.50 10.91 -17.57
C CYS A 236 -23.58 9.53 -16.87
N PRO A 237 -22.60 8.62 -17.02
CA PRO A 237 -22.69 7.24 -16.53
C PRO A 237 -22.97 7.08 -15.04
N ASP A 238 -22.74 8.13 -14.24
CA ASP A 238 -22.90 8.12 -12.80
C ASP A 238 -24.20 8.78 -12.30
N GLU A 239 -25.13 9.20 -13.18
CA GLU A 239 -26.43 9.78 -12.78
C GLU A 239 -27.49 8.73 -12.37
N ASN A 240 -27.17 7.43 -12.48
CA ASN A 240 -28.08 6.32 -12.16
C ASN A 240 -27.70 5.51 -10.91
N VAL A 241 -26.89 6.07 -9.99
CA VAL A 241 -26.54 5.46 -8.69
C VAL A 241 -27.00 6.34 -7.54
#